data_AF-A0A194XKT8-F1
#
_entry.id   AF-A0A194XKT8-F1
#
_cell.length_a   1.000
_cell.length_b   1.000
_cell.length_c   1.000
_cell.angle_alpha   90.00
_cell.angle_beta   90.00
_cell.angle_gamma   90.00
#
_symmetry.space_group_name_H-M   'P 1'
#
loop_
_entity.id
_entity.type
_entity.pdbx_description
1 polymer ?
#
loop_
_entity_poly.entity_id
_entity_poly.type
_entity_poly.pdbx_seq_one_letter_code
_entity_poly.pdbx_strand_id
1 'polypeptide(L)'
;MAVTNAKNRYKDQYCVASTTSTTTTVTATSTTTTTTTTTTTSDSSASTSTSASTITVPTSGFISLDCPALDATTLGITLQSTSLFTVTCGQDFSGPNHDIDILALVVYSLEDCAMACASYNLNWKSTICKAVRFNADLGQVGINYGTCWLKNGTGTIESSNSDTSAGMILQT
;
A
#
# COMPACT_ATOMS: atom_id res chain seq x y z
N MET A 1 5.30 -25.26 18.86
CA MET A 1 4.31 -24.17 19.06
C MET A 1 4.08 -23.53 17.71
N ALA A 2 2.91 -23.74 17.10
CA ALA A 2 2.61 -23.17 15.79
C ALA A 2 2.11 -21.73 15.99
N VAL A 3 2.79 -20.76 15.37
CA VAL A 3 2.32 -19.37 15.32
C VAL A 3 1.24 -19.27 14.24
N THR A 4 -0.01 -19.09 14.67
CA THR A 4 -1.13 -18.81 13.77
C THR A 4 -0.94 -17.39 13.21
N ASN A 5 -0.61 -17.28 11.92
CA ASN A 5 -0.40 -16.00 11.24
C ASN A 5 -1.69 -15.17 11.18
N ALA A 6 -1.59 -13.86 11.45
CA ALA A 6 -2.69 -12.98 11.85
C ALA A 6 -3.66 -12.55 10.72
N LYS A 7 -3.48 -12.96 9.47
CA LYS A 7 -4.41 -12.62 8.38
C LYS A 7 -4.52 -13.75 7.34
N ASN A 8 -5.40 -14.73 7.59
CA ASN A 8 -5.81 -15.71 6.58
C ASN A 8 -7.31 -15.63 6.25
N ARG A 9 -7.87 -14.43 6.21
CA ARG A 9 -9.27 -14.20 5.78
C ARG A 9 -9.36 -13.01 4.84
N TYR A 10 -8.78 -13.13 3.66
CA TYR A 10 -9.26 -12.35 2.52
C TYR A 10 -9.42 -13.32 1.36
N LYS A 11 -10.66 -13.79 1.15
CA LYS A 11 -11.01 -14.61 0.00
C LYS A 11 -10.97 -13.73 -1.24
N ASP A 12 -10.39 -14.28 -2.29
CA ASP A 12 -10.41 -13.80 -3.67
C ASP A 12 -11.72 -13.07 -4.02
N GLN A 13 -11.62 -11.77 -4.25
CA GLN A 13 -12.52 -11.05 -5.14
C GLN A 13 -11.67 -10.24 -6.10
N TYR A 14 -11.29 -10.89 -7.19
CA TYR A 14 -10.78 -10.23 -8.38
C TYR A 14 -11.85 -9.27 -8.90
N CYS A 15 -11.50 -7.98 -9.02
CA CYS A 15 -12.22 -7.04 -9.85
C CYS A 15 -12.03 -7.45 -11.32
N VAL A 16 -13.01 -8.14 -11.89
CA VAL A 16 -13.14 -8.27 -13.36
C VAL A 16 -13.90 -7.07 -13.89
N ALA A 17 -13.16 -6.12 -14.46
CA ALA A 17 -13.74 -5.06 -15.28
C ALA A 17 -14.39 -5.71 -16.51
N SER A 18 -15.70 -5.51 -16.69
CA SER A 18 -16.45 -5.99 -17.85
C SER A 18 -16.39 -4.94 -18.95
N THR A 19 -15.55 -5.16 -19.95
CA THR A 19 -15.48 -4.33 -21.17
C THR A 19 -16.52 -4.84 -22.17
N THR A 20 -17.56 -4.05 -22.42
CA THR A 20 -18.57 -4.33 -23.45
C THR A 20 -18.00 -3.94 -24.83
N SER A 21 -17.69 -4.93 -25.67
CA SER A 21 -17.39 -4.71 -27.09
C SER A 21 -18.66 -4.79 -27.93
N THR A 22 -18.98 -3.70 -28.63
CA THR A 22 -20.07 -3.64 -29.62
C THR A 22 -19.55 -4.15 -30.97
N THR A 23 -20.09 -5.27 -31.46
CA THR A 23 -19.73 -5.82 -32.78
C THR A 23 -20.83 -5.51 -33.80
N THR A 24 -20.47 -4.74 -34.83
CA THR A 24 -21.30 -4.40 -35.98
C THR A 24 -21.44 -5.60 -36.93
N THR A 25 -22.67 -5.95 -37.32
CA THR A 25 -23.01 -7.03 -38.25
C THR A 25 -22.75 -6.62 -39.71
N VAL A 26 -22.01 -7.44 -40.46
CA VAL A 26 -21.95 -7.37 -41.93
C VAL A 26 -22.43 -8.71 -42.49
N THR A 27 -23.44 -8.63 -43.36
CA THR A 27 -24.08 -9.76 -44.05
C THR A 27 -23.22 -10.24 -45.23
N ALA A 28 -22.98 -11.55 -45.35
CA ALA A 28 -22.53 -12.17 -46.58
C ALA A 28 -23.07 -13.60 -46.76
N THR A 29 -23.38 -13.89 -48.02
CA THR A 29 -24.19 -14.96 -48.62
C THR A 29 -23.61 -16.37 -48.51
N SER A 30 -24.51 -17.36 -48.48
CA SER A 30 -24.25 -18.81 -48.39
C SER A 30 -23.40 -19.37 -49.53
N THR A 31 -22.49 -20.29 -49.21
CA THR A 31 -21.99 -21.31 -50.16
C THR A 31 -21.69 -22.61 -49.41
N THR A 32 -22.16 -23.71 -49.98
CA THR A 32 -22.08 -25.09 -49.47
C THR A 32 -20.66 -25.65 -49.56
N THR A 33 -20.33 -26.62 -48.69
CA THR A 33 -19.63 -27.91 -48.94
C THR A 33 -18.49 -28.23 -47.95
N THR A 34 -18.48 -29.51 -47.54
CA THR A 34 -17.34 -30.39 -47.16
C THR A 34 -17.06 -30.60 -45.66
N THR A 35 -17.54 -31.76 -45.18
CA THR A 35 -17.17 -32.42 -43.94
C THR A 35 -15.67 -32.69 -43.92
N THR A 36 -14.95 -32.12 -42.94
CA THR A 36 -13.53 -32.44 -42.70
C THR A 36 -13.39 -32.88 -41.24
N THR A 37 -13.03 -34.14 -41.03
CA THR A 37 -12.67 -34.72 -39.74
C THR A 37 -11.36 -34.10 -39.25
N THR A 38 -11.43 -33.19 -38.27
CA THR A 38 -10.26 -32.70 -37.53
C THR A 38 -10.04 -33.57 -36.30
N THR A 39 -8.92 -34.28 -36.31
CA THR A 39 -8.33 -34.97 -35.16
C THR A 39 -8.12 -34.01 -33.99
N THR A 40 -8.72 -34.31 -32.85
CA THR A 40 -8.46 -33.64 -31.57
C THR A 40 -7.06 -34.03 -31.08
N THR A 41 -6.07 -33.19 -31.34
CA THR A 41 -4.81 -33.21 -30.60
C THR A 41 -5.07 -32.61 -29.22
N SER A 42 -4.92 -33.44 -28.19
CA SER A 42 -4.94 -33.00 -26.80
C SER A 42 -3.78 -32.06 -26.55
N ASP A 43 -4.05 -30.75 -26.45
CA ASP A 43 -3.09 -29.79 -25.93
C ASP A 43 -2.88 -30.08 -24.44
N SER A 44 -1.77 -30.76 -24.16
CA SER A 44 -1.21 -30.87 -22.81
C SER A 44 -0.94 -29.46 -22.31
N SER A 45 -1.86 -28.94 -21.49
CA SER A 45 -1.69 -27.68 -20.79
C SER A 45 -0.47 -27.79 -19.88
N ALA A 46 0.65 -27.23 -20.33
CA ALA A 46 1.85 -27.13 -19.53
C ALA A 46 1.58 -26.16 -18.38
N SER A 47 1.28 -26.71 -17.20
CA SER A 47 1.19 -25.96 -15.95
C SER A 47 2.54 -25.28 -15.71
N THR A 48 2.62 -23.98 -16.04
CA THR A 48 3.82 -23.19 -15.77
C THR A 48 3.82 -22.89 -14.28
N SER A 49 4.56 -23.71 -13.52
CA SER A 49 4.81 -23.46 -12.10
C SER A 49 5.69 -22.23 -11.98
N THR A 50 5.11 -21.07 -11.68
CA THR A 50 5.88 -19.86 -11.36
C THR A 50 6.57 -20.06 -10.01
N SER A 51 7.84 -20.48 -10.03
CA SER A 51 8.65 -20.53 -8.81
C SER A 51 8.75 -19.11 -8.24
N ALA A 52 8.31 -18.93 -6.99
CA ALA A 52 8.40 -17.64 -6.31
C ALA A 52 9.86 -17.20 -6.20
N SER A 53 10.16 -16.01 -6.71
CA SER A 53 11.49 -15.41 -6.59
C SER A 53 11.59 -14.65 -5.26
N THR A 54 12.72 -14.79 -4.57
CA THR A 54 13.01 -14.06 -3.34
C THR A 54 13.40 -12.63 -3.67
N ILE A 55 12.87 -11.66 -2.92
CA ILE A 55 13.26 -10.25 -3.01
C ILE A 55 14.18 -9.93 -1.83
N THR A 56 15.26 -9.21 -2.09
CA THR A 56 16.10 -8.61 -1.05
C THR A 56 15.69 -7.16 -0.87
N VAL A 57 15.28 -6.79 0.34
CA VAL A 57 14.93 -5.41 0.69
C VAL A 57 16.18 -4.65 1.16
N PRO A 58 16.29 -3.35 0.84
CA PRO A 58 17.41 -2.54 1.32
C PRO A 58 17.32 -2.38 2.84
N THR A 59 18.49 -2.36 3.50
CA THR A 59 18.60 -2.19 4.96
C THR A 59 19.36 -0.92 5.36
N SER A 60 19.83 -0.16 4.37
CA SER A 60 20.58 1.09 4.56
C SER A 60 20.36 2.02 3.36
N GLY A 61 20.75 3.29 3.51
CA GLY A 61 20.54 4.33 2.51
C GLY A 61 19.17 4.99 2.62
N PHE A 62 18.76 5.67 1.56
CA PHE A 62 17.51 6.42 1.52
C PHE A 62 16.50 5.74 0.58
N ILE A 63 15.27 5.56 1.05
CA ILE A 63 14.13 5.22 0.19
C ILE A 63 13.55 6.49 -0.44
N SER A 64 12.79 6.35 -1.53
CA SER A 64 12.25 7.51 -2.24
C SER A 64 11.24 8.26 -1.38
N LEU A 65 11.39 9.58 -1.33
CA LEU A 65 10.41 10.50 -0.75
C LEU A 65 10.46 11.79 -1.56
N ASP A 66 9.33 12.16 -2.18
CA ASP A 66 9.26 13.31 -3.08
C ASP A 66 9.00 14.61 -2.31
N CYS A 67 9.69 14.82 -1.19
CA CYS A 67 9.70 16.10 -0.51
C CYS A 67 10.74 17.04 -1.17
N PRO A 68 10.43 18.35 -1.32
CA PRO A 68 9.25 19.07 -0.82
C PRO A 68 8.03 19.05 -1.77
N ALA A 69 8.05 18.33 -2.89
CA ALA A 69 6.97 18.35 -3.88
C ALA A 69 5.62 17.82 -3.35
N LEU A 70 5.66 16.97 -2.32
CA LEU A 70 4.46 16.45 -1.63
C LEU A 70 3.91 17.37 -0.53
N ASP A 71 4.56 18.51 -0.25
CA ASP A 71 4.14 19.39 0.85
C ASP A 71 2.72 19.96 0.63
N ALA A 72 1.93 20.02 1.70
CA ALA A 72 0.53 20.42 1.71
C ALA A 72 -0.40 19.62 0.77
N THR A 73 0.04 18.46 0.25
CA THR A 73 -0.82 17.58 -0.55
C THR A 73 -1.72 16.71 0.33
N THR A 74 -2.75 16.10 -0.26
CA THR A 74 -3.61 15.13 0.42
C THR A 74 -3.39 13.73 -0.16
N LEU A 75 -3.07 12.77 0.70
CA LEU A 75 -2.97 11.36 0.38
C LEU A 75 -4.23 10.63 0.85
N GLY A 76 -4.91 9.94 -0.06
CA GLY A 76 -6.09 9.14 0.26
C GLY A 76 -5.78 7.65 0.33
N ILE A 77 -6.00 7.04 1.50
CA ILE A 77 -5.91 5.58 1.70
C ILE A 77 -7.31 5.01 1.74
N THR A 78 -7.64 4.10 0.82
CA THR A 78 -8.94 3.41 0.81
C THR A 78 -8.78 1.96 1.24
N LEU A 79 -9.36 1.62 2.39
CA LEU A 79 -9.51 0.23 2.84
C LEU A 79 -10.99 -0.19 2.68
N GLN A 80 -11.80 -0.08 3.74
CA GLN A 80 -13.27 -0.16 3.63
C GLN A 80 -13.91 1.22 3.46
N SER A 81 -13.29 2.23 4.05
CA SER A 81 -13.57 3.64 3.86
C SER A 81 -12.27 4.36 3.48
N THR A 82 -12.39 5.54 2.89
CA THR A 82 -11.25 6.40 2.56
C THR A 82 -10.85 7.22 3.78
N SER A 83 -9.58 7.12 4.17
CA SER A 83 -8.92 8.01 5.14
C SER A 83 -8.06 9.01 4.36
N LEU A 84 -8.24 10.29 4.63
CA LEU A 84 -7.48 11.37 3.98
C LEU A 84 -6.40 11.87 4.92
N PHE A 85 -5.18 12.02 4.43
CA PHE A 85 -4.03 12.49 5.19
C PHE A 85 -3.47 13.74 4.54
N THR A 86 -3.30 14.82 5.30
CA THR A 86 -2.53 15.98 4.83
C THR A 86 -1.05 15.71 5.04
N VAL A 87 -0.25 15.77 3.99
CA VAL A 87 1.20 15.59 4.01
C VAL A 87 1.88 16.93 4.30
N THR A 88 2.83 16.93 5.23
CA THR A 88 3.74 18.06 5.48
C THR A 88 5.18 17.55 5.47
N CYS A 89 6.01 18.08 4.58
CA CYS A 89 7.41 17.69 4.49
C CYS A 89 8.21 18.21 5.69
N GLY A 90 9.23 17.45 6.12
CA GLY A 90 10.11 17.82 7.23
C GLY A 90 9.47 17.80 8.62
N GLN A 91 8.23 17.30 8.76
CA GLN A 91 7.44 17.39 9.99
C GLN A 91 7.47 16.08 10.81
N ASP A 92 7.62 16.22 12.12
CA ASP A 92 7.37 15.18 13.12
C ASP A 92 6.38 15.70 14.19
N PHE A 93 5.82 14.78 14.94
CA PHE A 93 4.89 15.06 16.03
C PHE A 93 5.44 14.39 17.28
N SER A 94 5.66 15.16 18.33
CA SER A 94 6.19 14.66 19.61
C SER A 94 5.23 14.97 20.76
N GLY A 95 5.25 14.10 21.76
CA GLY A 95 4.50 14.25 23.01
C GLY A 95 5.43 14.11 24.20
N PRO A 96 5.01 14.54 25.41
CA PRO A 96 5.81 14.37 26.61
C PRO A 96 6.24 12.91 26.80
N ASN A 97 7.55 12.65 26.87
CA ASN A 97 8.11 11.31 27.00
C ASN A 97 7.68 10.33 25.88
N HIS A 98 7.40 10.81 24.66
CA HIS A 98 6.95 9.99 23.52
C HIS A 98 5.60 9.27 23.74
N ASP A 99 4.75 9.78 24.62
CA ASP A 99 3.44 9.20 24.96
C ASP A 99 2.43 9.14 23.79
N ILE A 100 2.70 9.88 22.71
CA ILE A 100 1.87 9.85 21.51
C ILE A 100 2.29 8.81 20.48
N ASP A 101 3.47 8.18 20.61
CA ASP A 101 3.90 7.13 19.69
C ASP A 101 3.17 5.81 20.01
N ILE A 102 2.39 5.31 19.06
CA ILE A 102 1.66 4.03 19.18
C ILE A 102 2.59 2.87 18.84
N LEU A 103 3.31 2.98 17.72
CA LEU A 103 4.10 1.91 17.13
C LEU A 103 5.12 2.48 16.15
N ALA A 104 6.34 1.93 16.15
CA ALA A 104 7.32 2.08 15.08
C ALA A 104 7.32 0.82 14.20
N LEU A 105 7.39 1.00 12.88
CA LEU A 105 7.51 -0.09 11.90
C LEU A 105 8.43 0.29 10.75
N VAL A 106 8.98 -0.72 10.09
CA VAL A 106 9.80 -0.56 8.87
C VAL A 106 8.87 -0.67 7.66
N VAL A 107 8.72 0.43 6.94
CA VAL A 107 8.02 0.52 5.65
C VAL A 107 8.92 1.21 4.63
N TYR A 108 8.63 1.00 3.35
CA TYR A 108 9.48 1.46 2.25
C TYR A 108 8.85 2.57 1.42
N SER A 109 7.70 3.10 1.85
CA SER A 109 7.04 4.24 1.22
C SER A 109 6.24 5.06 2.24
N LEU A 110 6.02 6.34 1.90
CA LEU A 110 5.12 7.21 2.65
C LEU A 110 3.68 6.65 2.66
N GLU A 111 3.23 6.10 1.53
CA GLU A 111 1.89 5.53 1.39
C GLU A 111 1.66 4.34 2.33
N ASP A 112 2.62 3.43 2.43
CA ASP A 112 2.55 2.29 3.36
C ASP A 112 2.48 2.75 4.83
N CYS A 113 3.14 3.87 5.15
CA CYS A 113 3.07 4.47 6.48
C CYS A 113 1.65 4.98 6.80
N ALA A 114 1.02 5.71 5.88
CA ALA A 114 -0.37 6.14 6.01
C ALA A 114 -1.33 4.93 6.05
N MET A 115 -1.08 3.92 5.22
CA MET A 115 -1.86 2.69 5.18
C MET A 115 -1.80 1.92 6.51
N ALA A 116 -0.64 1.90 7.17
CA ALA A 116 -0.51 1.29 8.48
C ALA A 116 -1.41 1.97 9.53
N CYS A 117 -1.50 3.31 9.52
CA CYS A 117 -2.40 4.05 10.41
C CYS A 117 -3.88 3.81 10.10
N ALA A 118 -4.28 3.86 8.83
CA ALA A 118 -5.64 3.57 8.41
C ALA A 118 -6.04 2.13 8.77
N SER A 119 -5.14 1.17 8.57
CA SER A 119 -5.33 -0.23 8.94
C SER A 119 -5.44 -0.40 10.46
N TYR A 120 -4.62 0.29 11.25
CA TYR A 120 -4.71 0.27 12.71
C TYR A 120 -6.10 0.71 13.18
N ASN A 121 -6.58 1.85 12.67
CA ASN A 121 -7.90 2.39 12.97
C ASN A 121 -9.03 1.43 12.54
N LEU A 122 -8.94 0.86 11.34
CA LEU A 122 -9.92 -0.12 10.85
C LEU A 122 -9.99 -1.37 11.75
N ASN A 123 -8.85 -1.96 12.08
CA ASN A 123 -8.79 -3.22 12.83
C ASN A 123 -9.25 -3.04 14.28
N TRP A 124 -8.99 -1.87 14.88
CA TRP A 124 -9.41 -1.54 16.23
C TRP A 124 -10.77 -0.84 16.32
N LYS A 125 -11.44 -0.62 15.17
CA LYS A 125 -12.70 0.14 15.09
C LYS A 125 -12.62 1.47 15.84
N SER A 126 -11.51 2.17 15.66
CA SER A 126 -11.14 3.36 16.41
C SER A 126 -10.58 4.42 15.49
N THR A 127 -10.42 5.65 15.98
CA THR A 127 -9.70 6.73 15.30
C THR A 127 -8.49 7.17 16.10
N ILE A 128 -7.93 6.28 16.93
CA ILE A 128 -6.80 6.60 17.81
C ILE A 128 -5.57 7.00 17.00
N CYS A 129 -5.24 6.35 15.89
CA CYS A 129 -4.15 6.82 15.06
C CYS A 129 -4.58 8.11 14.33
N LYS A 130 -4.00 9.24 14.74
CA LYS A 130 -4.31 10.60 14.25
C LYS A 130 -3.27 11.15 13.31
N ALA A 131 -2.05 10.65 13.39
CA ALA A 131 -0.97 11.08 12.54
C ALA A 131 0.03 9.95 12.32
N VAL A 132 0.90 10.12 11.33
CA VAL A 132 2.11 9.33 11.20
C VAL A 132 3.30 10.22 10.88
N ARG A 133 4.49 9.74 11.20
CA ARG A 133 5.75 10.31 10.70
C ARG A 133 6.48 9.25 9.90
N PHE A 134 6.96 9.62 8.71
CA PHE A 134 7.78 8.78 7.85
C PHE A 134 9.19 9.38 7.73
N ASN A 135 10.20 8.51 7.71
CA ASN A 135 11.59 8.85 7.46
C ASN A 135 12.16 7.91 6.42
N ALA A 136 12.68 8.50 5.35
CA ALA A 136 13.29 7.81 4.25
C ALA A 136 14.68 7.24 4.57
N ASP A 137 15.33 7.65 5.66
CA ASP A 137 16.64 7.12 6.04
C ASP A 137 16.53 5.74 6.72
N LEU A 138 16.87 4.67 6.00
CA LEU A 138 16.91 3.31 6.54
C LEU A 138 18.01 3.12 7.60
N GLY A 139 19.02 4.00 7.63
CA GLY A 139 20.02 4.01 8.70
C GLY A 139 19.42 4.26 10.09
N GLN A 140 18.23 4.87 10.15
CA GLN A 140 17.54 5.14 11.41
C GLN A 140 16.81 3.93 11.99
N VAL A 141 16.62 2.84 11.23
CA VAL A 141 15.84 1.68 11.68
C VAL A 141 16.43 1.03 12.92
N GLY A 142 17.76 0.91 13.01
CA GLY A 142 18.42 0.29 14.16
C GLY A 142 18.36 1.14 15.44
N ILE A 143 18.22 2.46 15.31
CA ILE A 143 18.26 3.42 16.43
C ILE A 143 16.85 3.77 16.89
N ASN A 144 15.96 4.03 15.93
CA ASN A 144 14.60 4.53 16.16
C ASN A 144 13.52 3.46 15.92
N TYR A 145 13.93 2.20 15.68
CA TYR A 145 13.07 1.01 15.56
C TYR A 145 12.14 0.98 14.34
N GLY A 146 12.28 1.90 13.38
CA GLY A 146 11.43 1.95 12.20
C GLY A 146 11.80 3.06 11.23
N THR A 147 10.99 3.16 10.17
CA THR A 147 10.91 4.30 9.24
C THR A 147 9.55 4.97 9.28
N CYS A 148 8.57 4.36 9.95
CA CYS A 148 7.24 4.91 10.14
C CYS A 148 6.82 4.82 11.60
N TRP A 149 6.27 5.90 12.14
CA TRP A 149 5.74 5.98 13.50
C TRP A 149 4.27 6.36 13.44
N LEU A 150 3.41 5.50 13.97
CA LEU A 150 1.99 5.78 14.14
C LEU A 150 1.80 6.57 15.42
N LYS A 151 0.96 7.61 15.37
CA LYS A 151 0.81 8.55 16.47
C LYS A 151 -0.65 8.72 16.85
N ASN A 152 -0.92 8.82 18.15
CA ASN A 152 -2.27 8.97 18.68
C ASN A 152 -2.77 10.42 18.74
N GLY A 153 -1.92 11.37 18.37
CA GLY A 153 -2.15 12.80 18.36
C GLY A 153 -1.03 13.53 17.63
N THR A 154 -1.14 14.85 17.52
CA THR A 154 -0.13 15.71 16.88
C THR A 154 0.79 16.40 17.88
N GLY A 155 0.43 16.43 19.17
CA GLY A 155 1.26 16.98 20.25
C GLY A 155 1.93 18.31 19.89
N THR A 156 3.23 18.38 20.17
CA THR A 156 4.13 19.41 19.64
C THR A 156 4.53 19.05 18.22
N ILE A 157 4.41 20.02 17.32
CA ILE A 157 4.85 19.89 15.94
C ILE A 157 6.32 20.31 15.85
N GLU A 158 7.16 19.39 15.42
CA GLU A 158 8.58 19.63 15.16
C GLU A 158 8.79 19.73 13.66
N SER A 159 9.46 20.79 13.22
CA SER A 159 9.74 21.04 11.80
C SER A 159 11.24 21.10 11.57
N SER A 160 11.68 20.42 10.51
CA SER A 160 13.03 20.44 10.01
C SER A 160 13.01 20.77 8.51
N ASN A 161 14.08 21.36 7.99
CA ASN A 161 14.23 21.57 6.54
C ASN A 161 14.71 20.29 5.83
N SER A 162 14.22 19.12 6.27
CA SER A 162 14.69 17.83 5.76
C SER A 162 13.72 17.24 4.74
N ASP A 163 14.22 17.01 3.53
CA ASP A 163 13.50 16.30 2.46
C ASP A 163 13.40 14.78 2.69
N THR A 164 14.04 14.27 3.74
CA THR A 164 14.04 12.83 4.06
C THR A 164 12.94 12.43 5.03
N SER A 165 12.07 13.36 5.44
CA SER A 165 10.98 13.04 6.36
C SER A 165 9.69 13.75 5.98
N ALA A 166 8.56 13.16 6.36
CA ALA A 166 7.26 13.79 6.22
C ALA A 166 6.34 13.36 7.37
N GLY A 167 5.57 14.32 7.87
CA GLY A 167 4.46 14.11 8.77
C GLY A 167 3.16 14.03 7.97
N MET A 168 2.22 13.22 8.43
CA MET A 168 0.90 13.12 7.84
C MET A 168 -0.18 13.16 8.92
N ILE A 169 -1.10 14.10 8.83
CA ILE A 169 -2.22 14.24 9.78
C ILE A 169 -3.48 13.67 9.15
N LEU A 170 -4.16 12.75 9.84
CA LEU A 170 -5.45 12.21 9.44
C LEU A 170 -6.52 13.30 9.56
N GLN A 171 -7.19 13.59 8.45
CA GLN A 171 -8.33 14.50 8.40
C GLN A 171 -9.55 13.83 9.06
N THR A 172 -10.20 14.54 9.98
CA THR A 172 -11.37 14.09 10.73
C THR A 172 -12.68 14.35 10.00
#